data_AF-A0A132CI09-F1
#
_entry.id   AF-A0A132CI09-F1
#
_cell.length_a   1.000
_cell.length_b   1.000
_cell.length_c   1.000
_cell.angle_alpha   90.00
_cell.angle_beta   90.00
_cell.angle_gamma   90.00
#
_symmetry.space_group_name_H-M   'P 1'
#
loop_
_entity.id
_entity.type
_entity.pdbx_description
1 polymer ?
#
loop_
_entity_poly.entity_id
_entity_poly.type
_entity_poly.pdbx_seq_one_letter_code
_entity_poly.pdbx_strand_id
1 'polypeptide(L)'
;MDERARELMENGISLDDLYPEVAVLGREPRENALWLYKVESFTVDRQYHEDQEVFSDHAENYVYNVFDDYHEMMDFCLKNHGIDQGNFKKKWETNYPEF
;
A
#
# COMPACT_ATOMS: atom_id res chain seq x y z
N MET A 1 6.65 -17.46 -1.08
CA MET A 1 7.15 -17.48 0.31
C MET A 1 8.64 -17.81 0.28
N ASP A 2 9.48 -16.93 0.82
CA ASP A 2 10.95 -17.09 0.86
C ASP A 2 11.35 -18.25 1.79
N GLU A 3 12.50 -18.89 1.52
CA GLU A 3 13.00 -20.06 2.25
C GLU A 3 13.25 -19.75 3.74
N ARG A 4 13.78 -18.55 4.01
CA ARG A 4 13.95 -18.03 5.37
C ARG A 4 12.64 -17.90 6.14
N ALA A 5 11.55 -17.52 5.47
CA ALA A 5 10.24 -17.40 6.12
C ALA A 5 9.67 -18.77 6.51
N ARG A 6 9.87 -19.79 5.67
CA ARG A 6 9.49 -21.18 5.98
C ARG A 6 10.24 -21.71 7.20
N GLU A 7 11.56 -21.51 7.26
CA GLU A 7 12.37 -21.91 8.42
C GLU A 7 11.89 -21.23 9.72
N LEU A 8 11.53 -19.95 9.66
CA LEU A 8 11.03 -19.21 10.83
C LEU A 8 9.65 -19.74 11.28
N MET A 9 8.78 -20.10 10.33
CA MET A 9 7.50 -20.75 10.64
C MET A 9 7.67 -22.14 11.24
N GLU A 10 8.61 -22.95 10.73
CA GLU A 10 8.96 -24.25 11.31
C GLU A 10 9.51 -24.14 12.74
N ASN A 11 10.15 -23.02 13.07
CA ASN A 11 10.61 -22.67 14.42
C ASN A 11 9.50 -22.09 15.33
N GLY A 12 8.24 -22.09 14.87
CA GLY A 12 7.07 -21.72 15.67
C GLY A 12 6.72 -20.23 15.66
N ILE A 13 7.35 -19.43 14.80
CA ILE A 13 6.92 -18.04 14.58
C ILE A 13 5.66 -18.07 13.71
N SER A 14 4.60 -17.38 14.14
CA SER A 14 3.35 -17.39 13.39
C SER A 14 3.46 -16.60 12.08
N LEU A 15 2.60 -16.91 11.11
CA LEU A 15 2.55 -16.19 9.84
C LEU A 15 2.23 -14.69 10.06
N ASP A 16 1.35 -14.39 11.02
CA ASP A 16 0.97 -13.03 11.38
C ASP A 16 2.12 -12.25 12.01
N ASP A 17 3.04 -12.91 12.74
CA ASP A 17 4.23 -12.28 13.29
C ASP A 17 5.28 -11.97 12.20
N LEU A 18 5.37 -12.82 11.17
CA LEU A 18 6.29 -12.62 10.04
C LEU A 18 5.77 -11.61 9.02
N TYR A 19 4.45 -11.59 8.82
CA TYR A 19 3.76 -10.78 7.84
C TYR A 19 2.53 -10.15 8.51
N PRO A 20 2.72 -9.06 9.28
CA PRO A 20 1.61 -8.39 9.95
C PRO A 20 0.53 -7.89 8.97
N GLU A 21 0.87 -7.71 7.70
CA GLU A 21 -0.06 -7.41 6.61
C GLU A 21 -1.12 -8.52 6.39
N VAL A 22 -0.84 -9.77 6.80
CA VAL A 22 -1.80 -10.89 6.75
C VAL A 22 -2.96 -10.66 7.72
N ALA A 23 -2.69 -10.07 8.89
CA ALA A 23 -3.76 -9.70 9.82
C ALA A 23 -4.71 -8.66 9.20
N VAL A 24 -4.18 -7.76 8.37
CA VAL A 24 -4.97 -6.73 7.67
C VAL A 24 -5.72 -7.31 6.47
N LEU A 25 -5.13 -8.29 5.79
CA LEU A 25 -5.83 -9.08 4.77
C LEU A 25 -7.03 -9.83 5.38
N GLY A 26 -6.96 -10.17 6.67
CA GLY A 26 -8.07 -10.78 7.43
C GLY A 26 -8.32 -12.26 7.08
N ARG A 27 -7.47 -12.85 6.26
CA ARG A 27 -7.48 -14.26 5.85
C ARG A 27 -6.07 -14.68 5.41
N GLU A 28 -5.84 -15.99 5.33
CA GLU A 28 -4.60 -16.48 4.74
C GLU A 28 -4.49 -16.06 3.25
N PRO A 29 -3.29 -15.68 2.79
CA PRO A 29 -3.04 -15.43 1.38
C PRO A 29 -3.28 -16.69 0.54
N ARG A 30 -3.71 -16.53 -0.71
CA ARG A 30 -3.83 -17.62 -1.68
C ARG A 30 -2.50 -18.39 -1.78
N GLU A 31 -2.57 -19.71 -1.95
CA GLU A 31 -1.38 -20.57 -2.04
C GLU A 31 -0.39 -20.15 -3.14
N ASN A 32 -0.89 -19.56 -4.23
CA ASN A 32 -0.09 -19.07 -5.35
C ASN A 32 0.26 -17.58 -5.27
N ALA A 33 -0.10 -16.89 -4.18
CA ALA A 33 0.26 -15.49 -3.99
C ALA A 33 1.79 -15.37 -3.81
N LEU A 34 2.44 -14.69 -4.76
CA LEU A 34 3.89 -14.50 -4.73
C LEU A 34 4.30 -13.42 -3.73
N TRP A 35 3.48 -12.37 -3.58
CA TRP A 35 3.65 -11.27 -2.65
C TRP A 35 2.29 -10.64 -2.31
N LEU A 36 2.26 -9.87 -1.22
CA LEU A 36 1.11 -9.05 -0.86
C LEU A 36 1.25 -7.65 -1.48
N TYR A 37 0.12 -7.07 -1.89
CA TYR A 37 0.02 -5.71 -2.40
C TYR A 37 -0.60 -4.84 -1.32
N LYS A 38 0.06 -3.74 -0.97
CA LYS A 38 -0.45 -2.72 -0.06
C LYS A 38 -0.86 -1.48 -0.85
N VAL A 39 -2.11 -1.06 -0.69
CA VAL A 39 -2.61 0.22 -1.22
C VAL A 39 -2.77 1.17 -0.06
N GLU A 40 -1.99 2.24 -0.06
CA GLU A 40 -2.12 3.34 0.90
C GLU A 40 -2.85 4.50 0.22
N SER A 41 -3.90 5.00 0.87
CA SER A 41 -4.68 6.15 0.41
C SER A 41 -4.72 7.19 1.52
N PHE A 42 -4.43 8.44 1.16
CA PHE A 42 -4.48 9.59 2.04
C PHE A 42 -4.93 10.81 1.23
N THR A 43 -5.57 11.76 1.89
CA THR A 43 -5.95 13.05 1.28
C THR A 43 -4.86 14.05 1.59
N VAL A 44 -4.32 14.73 0.58
CA VAL A 44 -3.41 15.86 0.78
C VAL A 44 -4.22 17.13 0.60
N ASP A 45 -4.43 17.87 1.68
CA ASP A 45 -4.96 19.23 1.61
C ASP A 45 -3.81 20.21 1.39
N ARG A 46 -3.98 21.10 0.39
CA ARG A 46 -3.00 22.13 0.07
C ARG A 46 -3.44 23.43 0.71
N GLN A 47 -2.80 23.79 1.80
CA GLN A 47 -3.04 25.08 2.44
C GLN A 47 -2.11 26.13 1.85
N TYR A 48 -2.70 27.15 1.22
CA TYR A 48 -2.01 28.37 0.81
C TYR A 48 -1.99 29.34 2.00
N HIS A 49 -0.79 29.68 2.46
CA HIS A 49 -0.57 30.63 3.53
C HIS A 49 -0.06 31.94 2.91
N GLU A 50 -0.81 33.04 3.01
CA GLU A 50 -0.42 34.34 2.41
C GLU A 50 0.91 34.87 2.98
N ASP A 51 1.32 34.41 4.16
CA ASP A 51 2.56 34.75 4.86
C ASP A 51 3.75 33.85 4.49
N GLN A 52 3.54 32.79 3.70
CA GLN A 52 4.58 31.90 3.21
C GLN A 52 4.44 31.69 1.70
N GLU A 53 5.49 31.99 0.91
CA GLU A 53 5.54 31.68 -0.53
C GLU A 53 5.63 30.16 -0.82
N VAL A 54 5.17 29.31 0.10
CA VAL A 54 5.28 27.86 0.04
C VAL A 54 3.93 27.24 0.41
N PHE A 55 3.49 26.25 -0.38
CA PHE A 55 2.33 25.43 -0.04
C PHE A 55 2.72 24.47 1.09
N SER A 56 1.91 24.43 2.15
CA SER A 56 2.01 23.37 3.17
C SER A 56 1.07 22.24 2.77
N ASP A 57 1.64 21.07 2.49
CA ASP A 57 0.89 19.85 2.23
C ASP A 57 0.56 19.19 3.58
N HIS A 58 -0.72 19.07 3.92
CA HIS A 58 -1.18 18.32 5.09
C HIS A 58 -1.90 17.07 4.64
N ALA A 59 -1.32 15.91 4.97
CA ALA A 59 -1.89 14.63 4.64
C ALA A 59 -2.76 14.12 5.80
N GLU A 60 -4.01 13.80 5.51
CA GLU A 60 -5.02 13.31 6.45
C GLU A 60 -5.72 12.07 5.89
N ASN A 61 -6.55 11.41 6.71
CA ASN A 61 -7.33 10.23 6.33
C ASN A 61 -6.49 9.06 5.79
N TYR A 62 -5.39 8.74 6.47
CA TYR A 62 -4.57 7.59 6.13
C TYR A 62 -5.34 6.28 6.31
N VAL A 63 -5.56 5.59 5.20
CA VAL A 63 -6.13 4.24 5.16
C VAL A 63 -5.20 3.38 4.33
N TYR A 64 -5.03 2.12 4.72
CA TYR A 64 -4.35 1.16 3.89
C TYR A 64 -5.13 -0.14 3.80
N ASN A 65 -5.04 -0.78 2.63
CA ASN A 65 -5.69 -2.05 2.32
C ASN A 65 -4.64 -3.02 1.78
N VAL A 66 -4.78 -4.30 2.10
CA VAL A 66 -3.86 -5.36 1.69
C VAL A 66 -4.60 -6.35 0.81
N PHE A 67 -3.93 -6.78 -0.27
CA PHE A 67 -4.44 -7.75 -1.24
C PHE A 67 -3.38 -8.80 -1.52
N ASP A 68 -3.81 -10.02 -1.82
CA ASP A 68 -2.93 -11.12 -2.27
C ASP A 68 -3.05 -11.39 -3.77
N ASP A 69 -3.87 -10.60 -4.48
CA ASP A 69 -4.10 -10.66 -5.92
C ASP A 69 -4.00 -9.27 -6.55
N TYR A 70 -3.23 -9.18 -7.65
CA TYR A 70 -3.01 -7.93 -8.37
C TYR A 70 -4.29 -7.36 -8.98
N HIS A 71 -5.11 -8.21 -9.58
CA HIS A 71 -6.31 -7.77 -10.28
C HIS A 71 -7.36 -7.29 -9.28
N GLU A 72 -7.49 -7.94 -8.13
CA GLU A 72 -8.36 -7.45 -7.04
C GLU A 72 -7.93 -6.09 -6.53
N MET A 73 -6.62 -5.89 -6.34
CA MET A 73 -6.06 -4.60 -5.95
C MET A 73 -6.35 -3.51 -7.01
N MET A 74 -6.16 -3.83 -8.29
CA MET A 74 -6.45 -2.88 -9.38
C MET A 74 -7.94 -2.57 -9.51
N ASP A 75 -8.81 -3.56 -9.36
CA ASP A 75 -10.27 -3.38 -9.33
C ASP A 75 -10.69 -2.50 -8.15
N PHE A 76 -10.07 -2.67 -6.98
CA PHE A 76 -10.28 -1.82 -5.82
C PHE A 76 -9.87 -0.36 -6.11
N CYS A 77 -8.69 -0.14 -6.71
CA CYS A 77 -8.21 1.18 -7.10
C CYS A 77 -9.15 1.86 -8.09
N LEU A 78 -9.63 1.12 -9.09
CA LEU A 78 -10.53 1.66 -10.09
C LEU A 78 -11.91 2.01 -9.49
N LYS A 79 -12.48 1.12 -8.68
CA LYS A 79 -13.82 1.30 -8.09
C LYS A 79 -13.87 2.42 -7.03
N ASN A 80 -12.86 2.51 -6.17
CA ASN A 80 -12.87 3.45 -5.04
C ASN A 80 -12.20 4.78 -5.35
N HIS A 81 -11.27 4.82 -6.31
CA HIS A 81 -10.46 6.01 -6.58
C HIS A 81 -10.48 6.43 -8.06
N GLY A 82 -11.09 5.64 -8.96
CA GLY A 82 -11.09 5.93 -10.39
C GLY A 82 -9.71 5.80 -11.04
N ILE A 83 -8.80 5.05 -10.42
CA ILE A 83 -7.40 4.88 -10.85
C ILE A 83 -7.24 3.53 -11.56
N ASP A 84 -6.75 3.56 -12.79
CA ASP A 84 -6.35 2.40 -13.58
C ASP A 84 -4.82 2.23 -13.65
N GLN A 85 -4.36 1.17 -14.33
CA GLN A 85 -2.93 0.87 -14.46
C GLN A 85 -2.14 2.00 -15.16
N GLY A 86 -2.77 2.69 -16.11
CA GLY A 86 -2.15 3.79 -16.87
C GLY A 86 -1.98 5.07 -16.03
N ASN A 87 -2.69 5.19 -14.92
CA ASN A 87 -2.50 6.30 -13.98
C ASN A 87 -1.26 6.13 -13.10
N PHE A 88 -0.77 4.90 -12.91
CA PHE A 88 0.44 4.67 -12.13
C PHE A 88 1.67 5.12 -12.91
N LYS A 89 2.27 6.21 -12.44
CA LYS A 89 3.56 6.69 -12.91
C LYS A 89 4.68 6.03 -12.11
N LYS A 90 5.80 5.73 -12.77
CA LYS A 90 7.01 5.30 -12.05
C LYS A 90 7.44 6.43 -11.12
N LYS A 91 8.10 6.11 -10.01
CA LYS A 91 8.53 7.10 -9.01
C LYS A 91 9.26 8.30 -9.62
N TRP A 92 10.14 8.06 -10.60
CA TRP A 92 10.89 9.10 -11.31
C TRP A 92 10.06 9.95 -12.28
N GLU A 93 8.84 9.52 -12.62
CA GLU A 93 7.88 10.26 -13.46
C GLU A 93 6.93 11.13 -12.61
N THR A 94 7.08 11.10 -11.27
CA THR A 94 6.28 11.91 -10.36
C THR A 94 7.05 13.18 -9.97
N ASN A 95 6.38 14.33 -10.03
CA ASN A 95 6.92 15.62 -9.55
C ASN A 95 6.67 15.83 -8.04
N TYR A 96 6.42 14.74 -7.29
CA TYR A 96 6.25 14.87 -5.84
C TYR A 96 7.59 15.25 -5.21
N PRO A 97 7.60 16.15 -4.21
CA PRO A 97 8.82 16.46 -3.46
C PRO A 97 9.38 15.16 -2.85
N GLU A 98 10.66 14.90 -3.06
CA GLU A 98 11.36 13.88 -2.30
C GLU A 98 11.58 14.43 -0.88
N PHE A 99 10.91 13.82 0.11
CA PHE A 99 11.16 14.08 1.53
C PHE A 99 12.51 13.49 1.96
#